data_AF-A0A2G7GL16-F1
#
_entry.id   AF-A0A2G7GL16-F1
#
_cell.length_a   1.000
_cell.length_b   1.000
_cell.length_c   1.000
_cell.angle_alpha   90.00
_cell.angle_beta   90.00
_cell.angle_gamma   90.00
#
_symmetry.space_group_name_H-M   'P 1'
#
loop_
_entity.id
_entity.type
_entity.pdbx_description
1 polymer ?
#
loop_
_entity_poly.entity_id
_entity_poly.type
_entity_poly.pdbx_seq_one_letter_code
_entity_poly.pdbx_strand_id
1 'polypeptide(L)'
;MKRVFDWLHSTTFKLLGLAVFIFLIWGTLAPLETIIWWVTQDEESINPDSSQPEATSDDSSSDIDCYVIFLPGVGSYDADNLTDKESNFVNLVADERPNCVSVEDIFPFSEANEGLVGERIFAPVWDWLSQSDGAAYALINIRNIWRLAISADHRYGPVYNRGIANTIVERMNAASSLPPANQRLNVVLMSTSGGSQVALGAVSYLEDRINAQISVISLGGVFSGSDGFDEADGVYHLYGTEDWIDNIGSIIFPSRWRWAVTSPFNRARRQGRYQAIETGPHEHDGEQGYFGEATVEDGTTYLDLTLNVVDQLPIWSIEDSNDI
;
A
#
# COMPACT_ATOMS: atom_id res chain seq x y z
N MET A 1 44.89 -9.32 11.21
CA MET A 1 44.09 -9.90 12.33
C MET A 1 43.87 -8.91 13.47
N LYS A 2 44.89 -8.32 14.12
CA LYS A 2 44.69 -7.32 15.20
C LYS A 2 43.80 -6.13 14.82
N ARG A 3 44.03 -5.52 13.64
CA ARG A 3 43.21 -4.40 13.13
C ARG A 3 41.72 -4.70 12.94
N VAL A 4 41.35 -5.94 12.61
CA VAL A 4 39.94 -6.37 12.48
C VAL A 4 39.32 -6.60 13.86
N PHE A 5 40.12 -7.11 14.80
CA PHE A 5 39.71 -7.36 16.19
C PHE A 5 39.51 -6.07 16.98
N ASP A 6 40.37 -5.06 16.75
CA ASP A 6 40.25 -3.73 17.35
C ASP A 6 39.07 -2.93 16.74
N TRP A 7 38.76 -3.16 15.45
CA TRP A 7 37.57 -2.61 14.79
C TRP A 7 36.26 -3.21 15.35
N LEU A 8 36.23 -4.53 15.59
CA LEU A 8 35.13 -5.23 16.28
C LEU A 8 34.93 -4.80 17.75
N HIS A 9 35.96 -4.28 18.41
CA HIS A 9 35.89 -3.79 19.79
C HIS A 9 35.64 -2.28 19.90
N SER A 10 35.57 -1.57 18.76
CA SER A 10 35.32 -0.14 18.73
C SER A 10 33.93 0.18 19.28
N THR A 11 33.79 1.32 19.95
CA THR A 11 32.52 1.82 20.49
C THR A 11 31.45 1.88 19.40
N THR A 12 31.83 2.22 18.16
CA THR A 12 30.95 2.24 16.99
C THR A 12 30.36 0.87 16.66
N PHE A 13 31.18 -0.20 16.69
CA PHE A 13 30.67 -1.55 16.43
C PHE A 13 29.72 -2.03 17.53
N LYS A 14 30.01 -1.69 18.80
CA LYS A 14 29.11 -2.00 19.92
C LYS A 14 27.77 -1.25 19.82
N LEU A 15 27.80 0.02 19.41
CA LEU A 15 26.59 0.81 19.19
C LEU A 15 25.78 0.28 17.99
N LEU A 16 26.44 -0.09 16.90
CA LEU A 16 25.78 -0.72 15.75
C LEU A 16 25.13 -2.06 16.15
N GLY A 17 25.86 -2.90 16.88
CA GLY A 17 25.33 -4.17 17.39
C GLY A 17 24.14 -3.98 18.33
N LEU A 18 24.19 -2.97 19.20
CA LEU A 18 23.07 -2.60 20.07
C LEU A 18 21.86 -2.11 19.25
N ALA A 19 22.08 -1.27 18.24
CA ALA A 19 21.02 -0.76 17.38
C ALA A 19 20.34 -1.90 16.60
N VAL A 20 21.11 -2.83 16.03
CA VAL A 20 20.58 -4.04 15.36
C VAL A 20 19.81 -4.90 16.36
N PHE A 21 20.32 -5.09 17.57
CA PHE A 21 19.64 -5.87 18.61
C PHE A 21 18.29 -5.24 19.01
N ILE A 22 18.24 -3.92 19.21
CA ILE A 22 17.01 -3.19 19.50
C ILE A 22 16.03 -3.31 18.33
N PHE A 23 16.51 -3.14 17.09
CA PHE A 23 15.69 -3.29 15.89
C PHE A 23 15.07 -4.69 15.80
N LEU A 24 15.85 -5.75 16.07
CA LEU A 24 15.35 -7.13 16.07
C LEU A 24 14.34 -7.39 17.19
N ILE A 25 14.59 -6.90 18.41
CA ILE A 25 13.62 -6.98 19.50
C ILE A 25 12.32 -6.29 19.10
N TRP A 26 12.41 -5.08 18.55
CA TRP A 26 11.22 -4.35 18.14
C TRP A 26 10.44 -5.11 17.06
N GLY A 27 11.14 -5.70 16.08
CA GLY A 27 10.51 -6.58 15.09
C GLY A 27 9.82 -7.81 15.69
N THR A 28 10.39 -8.42 16.73
CA THR A 28 9.71 -9.54 17.42
C THR A 28 8.46 -9.12 18.18
N LEU A 29 8.39 -7.86 18.61
CA LEU A 29 7.25 -7.30 19.34
C LEU A 29 6.24 -6.62 18.41
N ALA A 30 6.61 -6.27 17.18
CA ALA A 30 5.76 -5.56 16.23
C ALA A 30 4.40 -6.25 15.96
N PRO A 31 4.32 -7.60 15.83
CA PRO A 31 3.03 -8.26 15.62
C PRO A 31 2.10 -8.25 16.84
N LEU A 32 2.58 -7.87 18.03
CA LEU A 32 1.76 -7.90 19.25
C LEU A 32 0.55 -6.99 19.14
N GLU A 33 0.70 -5.83 18.51
CA GLU A 33 -0.43 -4.92 18.33
C GLU A 33 -1.48 -5.49 17.39
N THR A 34 -1.06 -6.09 16.28
CA THR A 34 -1.94 -6.82 15.35
C THR A 34 -2.73 -7.91 16.07
N ILE A 35 -2.07 -8.68 16.94
CA ILE A 35 -2.69 -9.75 17.72
C ILE A 35 -3.65 -9.18 18.77
N ILE A 36 -3.24 -8.14 19.50
CA ILE A 36 -4.07 -7.52 20.53
C ILE A 36 -5.33 -6.95 19.89
N TRP A 37 -5.18 -6.17 18.82
CA TRP A 37 -6.29 -5.64 18.06
C TRP A 37 -7.25 -6.77 17.67
N TRP A 38 -6.75 -7.82 17.01
CA TRP A 38 -7.57 -8.97 16.60
C TRP A 38 -8.35 -9.62 17.73
N VAL A 39 -7.71 -9.85 18.88
CA VAL A 39 -8.35 -10.51 20.03
C VAL A 39 -9.36 -9.59 20.72
N THR A 40 -9.25 -8.27 20.55
CA THR A 40 -10.17 -7.28 21.13
C THR A 40 -11.35 -6.92 20.23
N GLN A 41 -11.35 -7.35 18.98
CA GLN A 41 -12.44 -7.10 18.04
C GLN A 41 -13.55 -8.15 18.20
N ASP A 42 -14.80 -7.71 18.09
CA ASP A 42 -15.96 -8.60 18.06
C ASP A 42 -16.02 -9.32 16.70
N GLU A 43 -16.58 -10.54 16.64
CA GLU A 43 -16.66 -11.32 15.38
C GLU A 43 -17.31 -10.53 14.24
N GLU A 44 -18.26 -9.65 14.56
CA GLU A 44 -19.01 -8.80 13.62
C GLU A 44 -18.18 -7.63 13.05
N SER A 45 -17.13 -7.15 13.73
CA SER A 45 -16.23 -6.13 13.19
C SER A 45 -15.08 -6.73 12.37
N ILE A 46 -14.68 -7.96 12.70
CA ILE A 46 -13.67 -8.72 11.96
C ILE A 46 -14.25 -9.26 10.65
N ASN A 47 -15.47 -9.78 10.73
CA ASN A 47 -16.17 -10.44 9.66
C ASN A 47 -17.60 -9.86 9.61
N PRO A 48 -17.75 -8.56 9.30
CA PRO A 48 -19.07 -8.00 9.04
C PRO A 48 -19.68 -8.88 7.96
N ASP A 49 -20.93 -9.30 8.20
CA ASP A 49 -21.63 -10.30 7.40
C ASP A 49 -21.36 -10.01 5.92
N SER A 50 -20.92 -11.01 5.14
CA SER A 50 -20.41 -10.84 3.76
C SER A 50 -21.38 -10.16 2.78
N SER A 51 -22.59 -9.85 3.23
CA SER A 51 -23.44 -8.82 2.65
C SER A 51 -22.69 -7.49 2.59
N GLN A 52 -22.46 -7.03 1.36
CA GLN A 52 -22.06 -5.66 1.08
C GLN A 52 -22.88 -4.69 1.94
N PRO A 53 -22.26 -3.63 2.51
CA PRO A 53 -22.96 -2.66 3.36
C PRO A 53 -24.28 -2.25 2.72
N GLU A 54 -25.38 -2.29 3.49
CA GLU A 54 -26.69 -1.90 2.97
C GLU A 54 -26.57 -0.51 2.36
N ALA A 55 -26.83 -0.42 1.05
CA ALA A 55 -26.85 0.85 0.33
C ALA A 55 -27.78 1.80 1.09
N THR A 56 -27.21 2.86 1.66
CA THR A 56 -28.01 3.87 2.35
C THR A 56 -28.96 4.47 1.31
N SER A 57 -30.26 4.38 1.58
CA SER A 57 -31.33 4.77 0.66
C SER A 57 -31.47 6.29 0.48
N ASP A 58 -30.37 7.03 0.55
CA ASP A 58 -30.38 8.45 0.21
C ASP A 58 -30.36 8.58 -1.33
N ASP A 59 -31.35 9.32 -1.82
CA ASP A 59 -31.90 9.34 -3.18
C ASP A 59 -30.98 10.01 -4.23
N SER A 60 -29.67 9.93 -4.04
CA SER A 60 -28.70 10.13 -5.10
C SER A 60 -28.09 8.77 -5.42
N SER A 61 -28.73 8.01 -6.31
CA SER A 61 -28.05 6.94 -7.04
C SER A 61 -26.88 7.60 -7.78
N SER A 62 -25.73 7.66 -7.13
CA SER A 62 -24.53 8.12 -7.78
C SER A 62 -24.21 7.03 -8.80
N ASP A 63 -24.05 7.40 -10.07
CA ASP A 63 -23.70 6.47 -11.16
C ASP A 63 -22.28 5.88 -10.98
N ILE A 64 -21.75 5.91 -9.75
CA ILE A 64 -20.39 5.51 -9.38
C ILE A 64 -20.24 4.02 -9.59
N ASP A 65 -19.34 3.68 -10.49
CA ASP A 65 -18.91 2.33 -10.79
C ASP A 65 -17.39 2.16 -10.60
N CYS A 66 -16.69 3.21 -10.15
CA CYS A 66 -15.24 3.24 -10.06
C CYS A 66 -14.75 3.88 -8.75
N TYR A 67 -13.78 3.24 -8.10
CA TYR A 67 -13.08 3.77 -6.93
C TYR A 67 -11.58 3.76 -7.16
N VAL A 68 -10.96 4.93 -7.04
CA VAL A 68 -9.51 5.13 -7.13
C VAL A 68 -8.98 5.34 -5.72
N ILE A 69 -8.30 4.33 -5.20
CA ILE A 69 -7.88 4.26 -3.80
C ILE A 69 -6.37 4.41 -3.72
N PHE A 70 -5.84 5.16 -2.75
CA PHE A 70 -4.40 5.34 -2.60
C PHE A 70 -3.85 4.92 -1.24
N LEU A 71 -2.79 4.09 -1.26
CA LEU A 71 -2.07 3.64 -0.08
C LEU A 71 -0.64 4.21 -0.07
N PRO A 72 -0.33 5.17 0.83
CA PRO A 72 0.96 5.85 0.85
C PRO A 72 2.12 4.95 1.31
N GLY A 73 3.34 5.42 1.07
CA GLY A 73 4.58 4.72 1.43
C GLY A 73 4.93 4.81 2.92
N VAL A 74 5.97 4.09 3.33
CA VAL A 74 6.41 3.98 4.75
C VAL A 74 6.79 5.30 5.41
N GLY A 75 6.91 6.39 4.65
CA GLY A 75 7.10 7.75 5.16
C GLY A 75 5.85 8.43 5.70
N SER A 76 4.66 7.85 5.48
CA SER A 76 3.38 8.41 5.95
C SER A 76 3.19 8.26 7.46
N TYR A 77 2.51 9.25 8.06
CA TYR A 77 2.37 9.41 9.51
C TYR A 77 0.96 9.12 10.04
N ASP A 78 -0.07 9.25 9.21
CA ASP A 78 -1.47 9.09 9.58
C ASP A 78 -2.33 8.83 8.33
N ALA A 79 -3.58 8.40 8.53
CA ALA A 79 -4.61 8.26 7.50
C ALA A 79 -4.83 9.59 6.78
N ASP A 80 -5.01 10.68 7.54
CA ASP A 80 -5.36 12.00 7.02
C ASP A 80 -4.15 12.77 6.41
N ASN A 81 -2.99 12.12 6.24
CA ASN A 81 -1.73 12.77 5.86
C ASN A 81 -1.16 12.22 4.55
N LEU A 82 -1.96 12.21 3.47
CA LEU A 82 -1.38 12.25 2.13
C LEU A 82 -0.63 13.57 1.98
N THR A 83 0.50 13.55 1.29
CA THR A 83 1.13 14.79 0.87
C THR A 83 0.24 15.50 -0.16
N ASP A 84 0.31 16.83 -0.24
CA ASP A 84 -0.43 17.61 -1.25
C ASP A 84 -0.20 17.06 -2.67
N LYS A 85 1.00 16.53 -2.93
CA LYS A 85 1.39 15.91 -4.21
C LYS A 85 0.70 14.58 -4.47
N GLU A 86 0.61 13.71 -3.46
CA GLU A 86 -0.09 12.43 -3.55
C GLU A 86 -1.59 12.65 -3.71
N SER A 87 -2.20 13.51 -2.89
CA SER A 87 -3.63 13.84 -3.00
C SER A 87 -3.94 14.46 -4.37
N ASN A 88 -3.10 15.38 -4.87
CA ASN A 88 -3.26 15.94 -6.21
C ASN A 88 -3.19 14.85 -7.30
N PHE A 89 -2.24 13.92 -7.24
CA PHE A 89 -2.16 12.80 -8.18
C PHE A 89 -3.43 11.95 -8.18
N VAL A 90 -3.92 11.56 -7.00
CA VAL A 90 -5.13 10.71 -6.86
C VAL A 90 -6.35 11.40 -7.43
N ASN A 91 -6.52 12.68 -7.13
CA ASN A 91 -7.63 13.48 -7.62
C ASN A 91 -7.56 13.69 -9.14
N LEU A 92 -6.37 13.94 -9.71
CA LEU A 92 -6.21 14.01 -11.17
C LEU A 92 -6.62 12.70 -11.86
N VAL A 93 -6.23 11.55 -11.29
CA VAL A 93 -6.64 10.24 -11.83
C VAL A 93 -8.16 10.06 -11.74
N ALA A 94 -8.79 10.36 -10.60
CA ALA A 94 -10.24 10.21 -10.45
C ALA A 94 -11.03 11.19 -11.34
N ASP A 95 -10.67 12.47 -11.36
CA ASP A 95 -11.41 13.55 -12.03
C ASP A 95 -11.46 13.41 -13.56
N GLU A 96 -10.43 12.79 -14.16
CA GLU A 96 -10.39 12.54 -15.60
C GLU A 96 -11.37 11.44 -16.05
N ARG A 97 -11.95 10.68 -15.10
CA ARG A 97 -12.74 9.49 -15.40
C ARG A 97 -14.18 9.68 -14.92
N PRO A 98 -15.17 9.47 -15.80
CA PRO A 98 -16.57 9.55 -15.38
C PRO A 98 -16.84 8.50 -14.32
N ASN A 99 -17.69 8.82 -13.33
CA ASN A 99 -18.15 7.89 -12.31
C ASN A 99 -17.06 7.28 -11.41
N CYS A 100 -15.83 7.81 -11.44
CA CYS A 100 -14.78 7.47 -10.49
C CYS A 100 -14.82 8.39 -9.27
N VAL A 101 -14.60 7.82 -8.09
CA VAL A 101 -14.43 8.55 -6.83
C VAL A 101 -13.05 8.28 -6.27
N SER A 102 -12.33 9.34 -5.88
CA SER A 102 -11.10 9.21 -5.11
C SER A 102 -11.41 8.80 -3.68
N VAL A 103 -10.68 7.80 -3.17
CA VAL A 103 -10.74 7.37 -1.78
C VAL A 103 -9.37 7.61 -1.17
N GLU A 104 -9.31 8.68 -0.38
CA GLU A 104 -8.15 9.06 0.42
C GLU A 104 -8.31 8.50 1.85
N ASP A 105 -7.41 8.84 2.76
CA ASP A 105 -7.51 8.51 4.20
C ASP A 105 -7.44 7.02 4.57
N ILE A 106 -6.59 6.27 3.86
CA ILE A 106 -6.25 4.88 4.22
C ILE A 106 -4.79 4.85 4.67
N PHE A 107 -4.58 4.59 5.96
CA PHE A 107 -3.26 4.40 6.53
C PHE A 107 -2.86 2.93 6.45
N PRO A 108 -1.94 2.55 5.53
CA PRO A 108 -1.62 1.14 5.30
C PRO A 108 -0.78 0.54 6.43
N PHE A 109 -0.41 1.35 7.43
CA PHE A 109 0.42 0.94 8.55
C PHE A 109 -0.38 0.84 9.88
N SER A 110 -1.72 0.82 9.81
CA SER A 110 -2.61 0.62 10.96
C SER A 110 -3.85 -0.19 10.57
N GLU A 111 -4.08 -1.32 11.23
CA GLU A 111 -5.22 -2.20 11.00
C GLU A 111 -6.56 -1.56 11.39
N ALA A 112 -6.52 -0.60 12.31
CA ALA A 112 -7.69 0.15 12.76
C ALA A 112 -7.87 1.48 11.99
N ASN A 113 -7.00 1.76 11.01
CA ASN A 113 -6.90 3.06 10.35
C ASN A 113 -6.71 4.25 11.30
N GLU A 114 -6.20 3.97 12.50
CA GLU A 114 -5.86 4.97 13.50
C GLU A 114 -4.43 5.44 13.23
N GLY A 115 -4.22 6.75 13.20
CA GLY A 115 -2.89 7.36 13.18
C GLY A 115 -2.01 6.95 14.35
N LEU A 116 -0.74 7.34 14.33
CA LEU A 116 0.23 7.01 15.39
C LEU A 116 -0.23 7.43 16.80
N VAL A 117 -1.07 8.45 16.91
CA VAL A 117 -1.64 8.95 18.18
C VAL A 117 -2.87 8.15 18.63
N GLY A 118 -3.51 7.39 17.73
CA GLY A 118 -4.61 6.48 18.02
C GLY A 118 -4.19 5.07 18.47
N GLU A 119 -2.88 4.73 18.40
CA GLU A 119 -2.34 3.49 18.96
C GLU A 119 -2.48 3.48 20.50
N ARG A 120 -3.53 2.83 21.00
CA ARG A 120 -3.99 2.85 22.41
C ARG A 120 -2.92 2.57 23.47
N ILE A 121 -1.85 1.84 23.13
CA ILE A 121 -0.80 1.40 24.07
C ILE A 121 0.43 2.32 24.02
N PHE A 122 0.78 2.84 22.84
CA PHE A 122 1.99 3.65 22.63
C PHE A 122 1.73 5.11 22.27
N ALA A 123 0.46 5.55 22.22
CA ALA A 123 0.05 6.93 21.96
C ALA A 123 0.85 7.98 22.75
N PRO A 124 1.15 7.82 24.06
CA PRO A 124 1.95 8.81 24.80
C PRO A 124 3.41 8.92 24.32
N VAL A 125 3.96 7.83 23.77
CA VAL A 125 5.32 7.79 23.23
C VAL A 125 5.34 8.47 21.86
N TRP A 126 4.33 8.22 21.03
CA TRP A 126 4.20 8.85 19.72
C TRP A 126 3.89 10.35 19.82
N ASP A 127 3.04 10.76 20.75
CA ASP A 127 2.78 12.19 21.02
C ASP A 127 4.04 12.92 21.51
N TRP A 128 4.88 12.27 22.32
CA TRP A 128 6.17 12.84 22.72
C TRP A 128 7.18 12.89 21.57
N LEU A 129 7.19 11.86 20.71
CA LEU A 129 8.10 11.78 19.56
C LEU A 129 7.70 12.76 18.46
N SER A 130 6.42 12.94 18.14
CA SER A 130 5.94 13.87 17.11
C SER A 130 6.36 15.32 17.36
N GLN A 131 6.72 15.66 18.60
CA GLN A 131 7.25 16.96 19.02
C GLN A 131 8.77 17.12 18.81
N SER A 132 9.48 16.10 18.31
CA SER A 132 10.94 16.09 18.14
C SER A 132 11.36 15.95 16.67
N ASP A 133 12.13 16.91 16.15
CA ASP A 133 12.56 16.90 14.74
C ASP A 133 13.56 15.76 14.42
N GLY A 134 13.34 15.11 13.27
CA GLY A 134 14.25 14.13 12.63
C GLY A 134 14.28 12.72 13.25
N ALA A 135 14.38 12.60 14.58
CA ALA A 135 14.42 11.30 15.26
C ALA A 135 13.06 10.58 15.23
N ALA A 136 11.96 11.34 15.33
CA ALA A 136 10.60 10.83 15.23
C ALA A 136 10.34 10.23 13.85
N TYR A 137 10.76 10.93 12.79
CA TYR A 137 10.63 10.47 11.42
C TYR A 137 11.32 9.12 11.19
N ALA A 138 12.55 8.97 11.68
CA ALA A 138 13.27 7.70 11.56
C ALA A 138 12.59 6.55 12.29
N LEU A 139 12.02 6.80 13.48
CA LEU A 139 11.30 5.78 14.25
C LEU A 139 9.99 5.36 13.57
N ILE A 140 9.27 6.33 12.98
CA ILE A 140 8.02 6.09 12.26
C ILE A 140 8.29 5.25 11.02
N ASN A 141 9.33 5.59 10.24
CA ASN A 141 9.73 4.79 9.09
C ASN A 141 10.10 3.36 9.49
N ILE A 142 10.81 3.17 10.60
CA ILE A 142 11.14 1.83 11.11
C ILE A 142 9.89 1.06 11.51
N ARG A 143 8.94 1.68 12.22
CA ARG A 143 7.65 1.07 12.55
C ARG A 143 6.93 0.64 11.27
N ASN A 144 6.82 1.53 10.30
CA ASN A 144 6.09 1.27 9.05
C ASN A 144 6.76 0.16 8.22
N ILE A 145 8.09 0.06 8.24
CA ILE A 145 8.83 -1.09 7.67
C ILE A 145 8.45 -2.39 8.36
N TRP A 146 8.28 -2.40 9.69
CA TRP A 146 7.80 -3.60 10.39
C TRP A 146 6.35 -3.94 10.05
N ARG A 147 5.48 -2.94 9.84
CA ARG A 147 4.11 -3.15 9.38
C ARG A 147 4.06 -3.76 7.98
N LEU A 148 4.90 -3.28 7.06
CA LEU A 148 5.13 -3.93 5.77
C LEU A 148 5.56 -5.39 5.95
N ALA A 149 6.53 -5.66 6.83
CA ALA A 149 7.01 -7.02 7.08
C ALA A 149 5.92 -7.93 7.65
N ILE A 150 5.05 -7.40 8.51
CA ILE A 150 3.87 -8.11 9.05
C ILE A 150 2.89 -8.44 7.93
N SER A 151 2.56 -7.46 7.07
CA SER A 151 1.68 -7.66 5.92
C SER A 151 2.19 -8.76 4.98
N ALA A 152 3.50 -8.85 4.78
CA ALA A 152 4.16 -9.87 3.96
C ALA A 152 4.33 -11.25 4.66
N ASP A 153 4.14 -11.34 5.99
CA ASP A 153 4.37 -12.58 6.72
C ASP A 153 3.10 -13.43 6.77
N HIS A 154 3.15 -14.63 6.20
CA HIS A 154 2.03 -15.59 6.17
C HIS A 154 1.34 -15.88 7.52
N ARG A 155 1.99 -15.65 8.67
CA ARG A 155 1.41 -15.92 10.00
C ARG A 155 0.57 -14.76 10.53
N TYR A 156 0.94 -13.52 10.18
CA TYR A 156 0.34 -12.30 10.72
C TYR A 156 -0.39 -11.49 9.66
N GLY A 157 0.08 -11.54 8.42
CA GLY A 157 -0.49 -10.91 7.23
C GLY A 157 -1.99 -11.17 7.07
N PRO A 158 -2.52 -12.40 7.26
CA PRO A 158 -3.95 -12.65 7.09
C PRO A 158 -4.86 -11.84 8.01
N VAL A 159 -4.40 -11.52 9.22
CA VAL A 159 -5.11 -10.66 10.18
C VAL A 159 -4.93 -9.20 9.78
N TYR A 160 -3.68 -8.81 9.53
CA TYR A 160 -3.29 -7.44 9.19
C TYR A 160 -4.01 -6.93 7.95
N ASN A 161 -3.86 -7.67 6.84
CA ASN A 161 -4.35 -7.31 5.52
C ASN A 161 -5.88 -7.32 5.46
N ARG A 162 -6.54 -8.16 6.28
CA ARG A 162 -8.00 -8.14 6.42
C ARG A 162 -8.48 -6.85 7.11
N GLY A 163 -7.79 -6.39 8.16
CA GLY A 163 -8.08 -5.10 8.79
C GLY A 163 -7.99 -3.97 7.77
N ILE A 164 -6.92 -3.95 6.97
CA ILE A 164 -6.77 -2.97 5.88
C ILE A 164 -7.89 -3.07 4.85
N ALA A 165 -8.29 -4.27 4.43
CA ALA A 165 -9.41 -4.44 3.50
C ALA A 165 -10.74 -3.92 4.07
N ASN A 166 -11.00 -4.12 5.37
CA ASN A 166 -12.18 -3.56 6.04
C ASN A 166 -12.16 -2.04 5.99
N THR A 167 -11.01 -1.45 6.36
CA THR A 167 -10.80 -0.01 6.26
C THR A 167 -11.03 0.51 4.85
N ILE A 168 -10.52 -0.17 3.82
CA ILE A 168 -10.74 0.23 2.42
C ILE A 168 -12.23 0.27 2.11
N VAL A 169 -12.99 -0.77 2.45
CA VAL A 169 -14.45 -0.82 2.21
C VAL A 169 -15.19 0.27 2.99
N GLU A 170 -14.81 0.51 4.26
CA GLU A 170 -15.38 1.58 5.08
C GLU A 170 -15.13 2.96 4.47
N ARG A 171 -13.90 3.23 4.01
CA ARG A 171 -13.53 4.50 3.37
C ARG A 171 -14.16 4.67 2.00
N MET A 172 -14.27 3.61 1.21
CA MET A 172 -15.04 3.63 -0.04
C MET A 172 -16.48 4.07 0.22
N ASN A 173 -17.16 3.43 1.18
CA ASN A 173 -18.54 3.76 1.52
C ASN A 173 -18.69 5.17 2.12
N ALA A 174 -17.68 5.67 2.82
CA ALA A 174 -17.64 7.04 3.34
C ALA A 174 -17.44 8.09 2.23
N ALA A 175 -16.65 7.77 1.20
CA ALA A 175 -16.41 8.65 0.04
C ALA A 175 -17.64 8.73 -0.88
N SER A 176 -18.27 7.58 -1.16
CA SER A 176 -19.54 7.47 -1.86
C SER A 176 -20.20 6.15 -1.49
N SER A 177 -21.51 6.18 -1.20
CA SER A 177 -22.28 4.97 -0.89
C SER A 177 -22.00 3.87 -1.91
N LEU A 178 -21.70 2.67 -1.42
CA LEU A 178 -21.44 1.54 -2.31
C LEU A 178 -22.70 1.21 -3.13
N PRO A 179 -22.57 1.00 -4.45
CA PRO A 179 -23.71 0.63 -5.27
C PRO A 179 -24.23 -0.77 -4.92
N PRO A 180 -25.41 -1.16 -5.41
CA PRO A 180 -25.99 -2.48 -5.15
C PRO A 180 -25.06 -3.63 -5.53
N ALA A 181 -25.11 -4.74 -4.79
CA ALA A 181 -24.17 -5.87 -4.96
C ALA A 181 -24.17 -6.56 -6.33
N ASN A 182 -25.20 -6.35 -7.14
CA ASN A 182 -25.27 -6.86 -8.50
C ASN A 182 -24.52 -5.98 -9.53
N GLN A 183 -24.07 -4.79 -9.15
CA GLN A 183 -23.23 -3.93 -9.98
C GLN A 183 -21.76 -4.28 -9.74
N ARG A 184 -21.01 -4.56 -10.81
CA ARG A 184 -19.57 -4.80 -10.71
C ARG A 184 -18.83 -3.48 -10.70
N LEU A 185 -18.02 -3.26 -9.66
CA LEU A 185 -17.18 -2.07 -9.50
C LEU A 185 -15.83 -2.22 -10.20
N ASN A 186 -15.25 -1.12 -10.68
CA ASN A 186 -13.83 -1.01 -10.97
C ASN A 186 -13.09 -0.44 -9.76
N VAL A 187 -12.24 -1.24 -9.13
CA VAL A 187 -11.48 -0.85 -7.94
C VAL A 187 -10.01 -0.78 -8.30
N VAL A 188 -9.45 0.42 -8.28
CA VAL A 188 -8.06 0.67 -8.60
C VAL A 188 -7.30 1.02 -7.33
N LEU A 189 -6.51 0.07 -6.83
CA LEU A 189 -5.64 0.25 -5.67
C LEU A 189 -4.29 0.80 -6.14
N MET A 190 -4.13 2.12 -6.03
CA MET A 190 -2.85 2.79 -6.24
C MET A 190 -2.04 2.80 -4.94
N SER A 191 -0.73 2.69 -5.06
CA SER A 191 0.15 2.62 -3.89
C SER A 191 1.57 3.02 -4.22
N THR A 192 2.32 3.50 -3.23
CA THR A 192 3.75 3.79 -3.39
C THR A 192 4.61 3.04 -2.38
N SER A 193 5.86 2.75 -2.76
CA SER A 193 6.88 2.19 -1.87
C SER A 193 6.36 0.96 -1.10
N GLY A 194 6.53 0.92 0.21
CA GLY A 194 6.03 -0.16 1.05
C GLY A 194 4.50 -0.31 1.13
N GLY A 195 3.74 0.73 0.78
CA GLY A 195 2.28 0.67 0.69
C GLY A 195 1.81 -0.37 -0.33
N SER A 196 2.61 -0.65 -1.37
CA SER A 196 2.26 -1.67 -2.37
C SER A 196 2.19 -3.09 -1.81
N GLN A 197 3.02 -3.46 -0.83
CA GLN A 197 2.88 -4.75 -0.15
C GLN A 197 1.52 -4.85 0.55
N VAL A 198 1.13 -3.78 1.23
CA VAL A 198 -0.11 -3.75 2.01
C VAL A 198 -1.33 -3.75 1.09
N ALA A 199 -1.30 -2.96 0.02
CA ALA A 199 -2.35 -2.93 -1.00
C ALA A 199 -2.56 -4.32 -1.62
N LEU A 200 -1.48 -4.98 -2.05
CA LEU A 200 -1.53 -6.35 -2.57
C LEU A 200 -2.06 -7.34 -1.53
N GLY A 201 -1.64 -7.20 -0.27
CA GLY A 201 -2.15 -8.01 0.83
C GLY A 201 -3.67 -7.90 1.02
N ALA A 202 -4.23 -6.69 0.85
CA ALA A 202 -5.65 -6.43 1.03
C ALA A 202 -6.52 -6.99 -0.11
N VAL A 203 -5.99 -7.14 -1.34
CA VAL A 203 -6.73 -7.62 -2.51
C VAL A 203 -7.49 -8.92 -2.22
N SER A 204 -6.82 -9.91 -1.64
CA SER A 204 -7.41 -11.24 -1.39
C SER A 204 -8.59 -11.21 -0.39
N TYR A 205 -8.79 -10.10 0.32
CA TYR A 205 -9.93 -9.90 1.24
C TYR A 205 -10.98 -8.94 0.69
N LEU A 206 -10.65 -8.15 -0.34
CA LEU A 206 -11.59 -7.26 -1.02
C LEU A 206 -12.48 -8.05 -1.98
N GLU A 207 -11.91 -9.02 -2.71
CA GLU A 207 -12.67 -9.89 -3.64
C GLU A 207 -13.82 -10.61 -2.92
N ASP A 208 -13.62 -11.01 -1.66
CA ASP A 208 -14.63 -11.68 -0.84
C ASP A 208 -15.76 -10.74 -0.35
N ARG A 209 -15.59 -9.41 -0.45
CA ARG A 209 -16.46 -8.41 0.20
C ARG A 209 -17.23 -7.53 -0.78
N ILE A 210 -16.66 -7.28 -1.95
CA ILE A 210 -17.25 -6.42 -2.96
C ILE A 210 -17.22 -7.11 -4.32
N ASN A 211 -18.31 -7.00 -5.07
CA ASN A 211 -18.34 -7.44 -6.45
C ASN A 211 -17.53 -6.45 -7.31
N ALA A 212 -16.23 -6.69 -7.44
CA ALA A 212 -15.31 -5.77 -8.10
C ALA A 212 -14.35 -6.46 -9.08
N GLN A 213 -13.98 -5.74 -10.14
CA GLN A 213 -12.71 -5.91 -10.83
C GLN A 213 -11.65 -5.13 -10.05
N ILE A 214 -10.59 -5.80 -9.59
CA ILE A 214 -9.55 -5.18 -8.74
C ILE A 214 -8.23 -5.11 -9.51
N SER A 215 -7.79 -3.89 -9.80
CA SER A 215 -6.49 -3.61 -10.40
C SER A 215 -5.59 -2.90 -9.40
N VAL A 216 -4.31 -3.26 -9.37
CA VAL A 216 -3.30 -2.63 -8.51
C VAL A 216 -2.32 -1.84 -9.35
N ILE A 217 -2.11 -0.57 -9.02
CA ILE A 217 -1.04 0.27 -9.56
C ILE A 217 -0.01 0.49 -8.45
N SER A 218 1.23 0.09 -8.69
CA SER A 218 2.33 0.19 -7.73
C SER A 218 3.39 1.14 -8.27
N LEU A 219 3.63 2.26 -7.59
CA LEU A 219 4.60 3.30 -7.95
C LEU A 219 5.87 3.11 -7.10
N GLY A 220 6.99 2.69 -7.70
CA GLY A 220 8.23 2.40 -6.95
C GLY A 220 8.06 1.38 -5.82
N GLY A 221 7.05 0.51 -5.93
CA GLY A 221 6.59 -0.30 -4.82
C GLY A 221 7.52 -1.44 -4.42
N VAL A 222 7.52 -1.75 -3.13
CA VAL A 222 8.26 -2.86 -2.53
C VAL A 222 7.25 -3.87 -2.00
N PHE A 223 7.26 -5.08 -2.58
CA PHE A 223 6.34 -6.16 -2.23
C PHE A 223 6.98 -7.54 -2.37
N SER A 224 6.38 -8.54 -1.73
CA SER A 224 6.82 -9.91 -1.59
C SER A 224 6.57 -10.75 -2.82
N GLY A 225 5.47 -10.51 -3.54
CA GLY A 225 5.05 -11.38 -4.65
C GLY A 225 4.26 -12.63 -4.22
N SER A 226 3.89 -12.75 -2.94
CA SER A 226 3.01 -13.83 -2.45
C SER A 226 1.53 -13.45 -2.46
N ASP A 227 1.20 -12.23 -2.05
CA ASP A 227 -0.18 -11.85 -1.74
C ASP A 227 -0.80 -11.04 -2.90
N GLY A 228 -2.11 -11.19 -3.11
CA GLY A 228 -2.91 -10.46 -4.10
C GLY A 228 -2.68 -10.80 -5.57
N PHE A 229 -1.58 -11.47 -5.93
CA PHE A 229 -1.26 -11.79 -7.33
C PHE A 229 -2.14 -12.88 -7.95
N ASP A 230 -2.81 -13.71 -7.14
CA ASP A 230 -3.75 -14.70 -7.68
C ASP A 230 -5.15 -14.10 -7.87
N GLU A 231 -5.52 -13.15 -7.01
CA GLU A 231 -6.86 -12.54 -6.93
C GLU A 231 -7.00 -11.27 -7.80
N ALA A 232 -5.94 -10.46 -7.92
CA ALA A 232 -6.01 -9.23 -8.72
C ALA A 232 -6.21 -9.53 -10.21
N ASP A 233 -7.13 -8.80 -10.85
CA ASP A 233 -7.35 -8.83 -12.30
C ASP A 233 -6.09 -8.33 -13.05
N GLY A 234 -5.42 -7.32 -12.49
CA GLY A 234 -4.16 -6.79 -13.02
C GLY A 234 -3.30 -6.11 -11.96
N VAL A 235 -1.98 -6.23 -12.11
CA VAL A 235 -0.97 -5.59 -11.25
C VAL A 235 0.06 -4.89 -12.14
N TYR A 236 0.05 -3.56 -12.10
CA TYR A 236 0.87 -2.68 -12.92
C TYR A 236 1.89 -2.00 -12.04
N HIS A 237 3.16 -2.37 -12.17
CA HIS A 237 4.26 -1.82 -11.41
C HIS A 237 5.01 -0.78 -12.23
N LEU A 238 4.78 0.48 -11.89
CA LEU A 238 5.44 1.66 -12.43
C LEU A 238 6.78 1.84 -11.71
N TYR A 239 7.87 1.87 -12.47
CA TYR A 239 9.22 2.05 -11.91
C TYR A 239 9.99 3.15 -12.65
N GLY A 240 10.77 3.91 -11.87
CA GLY A 240 11.73 4.89 -12.36
C GLY A 240 13.10 4.27 -12.62
N THR A 241 13.85 4.79 -13.58
CA THR A 241 15.22 4.32 -13.84
C THR A 241 16.23 4.77 -12.79
N GLU A 242 15.88 5.79 -11.99
CA GLU A 242 16.72 6.33 -10.91
C GLU A 242 16.21 5.94 -9.50
N ASP A 243 15.09 5.22 -9.43
CA ASP A 243 14.58 4.58 -8.22
C ASP A 243 15.34 3.27 -8.00
N TRP A 244 16.12 3.20 -6.92
CA TRP A 244 16.83 1.98 -6.52
C TRP A 244 16.08 1.18 -5.45
N ILE A 245 15.01 1.75 -4.86
CA ILE A 245 14.26 1.16 -3.75
C ILE A 245 13.33 0.07 -4.27
N ASP A 246 12.70 0.27 -5.42
CA ASP A 246 11.84 -0.73 -6.10
C ASP A 246 12.53 -2.11 -6.24
N ASN A 247 13.84 -2.08 -6.50
CA ASN A 247 14.70 -3.21 -6.74
C ASN A 247 14.90 -4.06 -5.48
N ILE A 248 14.78 -3.47 -4.28
CA ILE A 248 14.96 -4.16 -3.00
C ILE A 248 14.06 -5.39 -2.91
N GLY A 249 12.79 -5.25 -3.29
CA GLY A 249 11.82 -6.34 -3.19
C GLY A 249 12.22 -7.55 -4.03
N SER A 250 12.81 -7.32 -5.21
CA SER A 250 13.29 -8.39 -6.08
C SER A 250 14.48 -9.17 -5.49
N ILE A 251 15.24 -8.55 -4.59
CA ILE A 251 16.39 -9.15 -3.92
C ILE A 251 15.94 -9.95 -2.70
N ILE A 252 15.12 -9.34 -1.83
CA ILE A 252 14.84 -9.89 -0.51
C ILE A 252 13.73 -10.94 -0.50
N PHE A 253 12.83 -10.93 -1.50
CA PHE A 253 11.67 -11.82 -1.53
C PHE A 253 11.83 -12.94 -2.55
N PRO A 254 12.05 -14.20 -2.10
CA PRO A 254 12.28 -15.33 -3.00
C PRO A 254 11.13 -15.61 -3.98
N SER A 255 9.90 -15.24 -3.62
CA SER A 255 8.71 -15.34 -4.48
C SER A 255 8.81 -14.48 -5.74
N ARG A 256 9.62 -13.41 -5.76
CA ARG A 256 9.87 -12.59 -6.95
C ARG A 256 10.98 -13.14 -7.84
N TRP A 257 11.76 -14.12 -7.37
CA TRP A 257 12.88 -14.67 -8.13
C TRP A 257 12.39 -15.49 -9.33
N ARG A 258 13.10 -15.37 -10.47
CA ARG A 258 12.69 -16.02 -11.74
C ARG A 258 12.56 -17.54 -11.66
N TRP A 259 13.26 -18.19 -10.72
CA TRP A 259 13.20 -19.64 -10.53
C TRP A 259 12.08 -20.09 -9.58
N ALA A 260 11.44 -19.18 -8.84
CA ALA A 260 10.23 -19.47 -8.09
C ALA A 260 9.02 -19.53 -9.03
N VAL A 261 9.08 -20.40 -10.05
CA VAL A 261 8.14 -20.43 -11.19
C VAL A 261 6.69 -20.60 -10.72
N THR A 262 6.48 -21.33 -9.62
CA THR A 262 5.15 -21.56 -9.06
C THR A 262 4.69 -20.45 -8.11
N SER A 263 5.44 -19.38 -7.88
CA SER A 263 4.97 -18.27 -7.03
C SER A 263 3.78 -17.54 -7.67
N PRO A 264 2.87 -16.97 -6.87
CA PRO A 264 1.76 -16.14 -7.35
C PRO A 264 2.23 -15.05 -8.32
N PHE A 265 3.26 -14.30 -7.94
CA PHE A 265 3.92 -13.31 -8.80
C PHE A 265 4.33 -13.86 -10.17
N ASN A 266 5.08 -14.97 -10.22
CA ASN A 266 5.55 -15.52 -11.49
C ASN A 266 4.41 -16.13 -12.32
N ARG A 267 3.32 -16.59 -11.69
CA ARG A 267 2.10 -16.99 -12.40
C ARG A 267 1.42 -15.79 -13.05
N ALA A 268 1.16 -14.73 -12.29
CA ALA A 268 0.57 -13.49 -12.80
C ALA A 268 1.39 -12.92 -13.96
N ARG A 269 2.72 -12.91 -13.84
CA ARG A 269 3.63 -12.48 -14.92
C ARG A 269 3.49 -13.32 -16.18
N ARG A 270 3.38 -14.65 -16.07
CA ARG A 270 3.20 -15.53 -17.25
C ARG A 270 1.81 -15.40 -17.88
N GLN A 271 0.80 -15.07 -17.07
CA GLN A 271 -0.57 -14.85 -17.52
C GLN A 271 -0.80 -13.45 -18.10
N GLY A 272 0.20 -12.56 -18.06
CA GLY A 272 0.06 -11.18 -18.52
C GLY A 272 -0.65 -10.26 -17.52
N ARG A 273 -1.07 -10.77 -16.36
CA ARG A 273 -1.73 -9.99 -15.30
C ARG A 273 -0.77 -9.12 -14.51
N TYR A 274 0.54 -9.42 -14.52
CA TYR A 274 1.56 -8.53 -13.97
C TYR A 274 2.39 -7.88 -15.07
N GLN A 275 2.51 -6.56 -15.04
CA GLN A 275 3.32 -5.77 -15.96
C GLN A 275 4.22 -4.79 -15.19
N ALA A 276 5.50 -4.75 -15.52
CA ALA A 276 6.43 -3.74 -15.04
C ALA A 276 6.64 -2.71 -16.16
N ILE A 277 6.38 -1.44 -15.88
CA ILE A 277 6.35 -0.37 -16.88
C ILE A 277 7.25 0.77 -16.39
N GLU A 278 8.18 1.17 -17.24
CA GLU A 278 9.07 2.29 -16.97
C GLU A 278 8.31 3.61 -17.14
N THR A 279 8.41 4.51 -16.17
CA THR A 279 7.75 5.84 -16.22
C THR A 279 8.71 6.98 -16.58
N GLY A 280 10.01 6.71 -16.61
CA GLY A 280 11.05 7.71 -16.88
C GLY A 280 12.12 7.72 -15.80
N PRO A 281 12.90 8.82 -15.69
CA PRO A 281 14.03 8.92 -14.75
C PRO A 281 13.60 9.24 -13.32
N HIS A 282 12.45 8.72 -12.86
CA HIS A 282 11.96 8.99 -11.51
C HIS A 282 12.96 8.51 -10.45
N GLU A 283 13.23 9.36 -9.46
CA GLU A 283 13.77 8.97 -8.17
C GLU A 283 12.64 8.33 -7.31
N HIS A 284 12.96 7.79 -6.14
CA HIS A 284 11.92 7.19 -5.28
C HIS A 284 10.98 8.24 -4.68
N ASP A 285 11.54 9.38 -4.27
CA ASP A 285 10.85 10.46 -3.58
C ASP A 285 11.40 11.85 -4.00
N GLY A 286 10.84 12.91 -3.44
CA GLY A 286 11.29 14.28 -3.69
C GLY A 286 10.76 14.90 -4.99
N GLU A 287 11.40 15.98 -5.44
CA GLU A 287 10.96 16.77 -6.60
C GLU A 287 11.07 16.01 -7.94
N GLN A 288 11.89 14.96 -7.98
CA GLN A 288 12.05 14.06 -9.14
C GLN A 288 11.40 12.70 -8.90
N GLY A 289 10.65 12.52 -7.81
CA GLY A 289 9.90 11.30 -7.53
C GLY A 289 8.62 11.19 -8.38
N TYR A 290 7.87 10.10 -8.21
CA TYR A 290 6.64 9.81 -9.00
C TYR A 290 5.56 10.90 -8.95
N PHE A 291 5.54 11.71 -7.89
CA PHE A 291 4.62 12.83 -7.70
C PHE A 291 5.35 14.20 -7.76
N GLY A 292 6.58 14.20 -8.28
CA GLY A 292 7.45 15.36 -8.32
C GLY A 292 7.00 16.43 -9.32
N GLU A 293 7.24 17.70 -8.98
CA GLU A 293 6.89 18.85 -9.83
C GLU A 293 8.08 19.39 -10.62
N ALA A 294 9.28 18.83 -10.42
CA ALA A 294 10.40 19.14 -11.31
C ALA A 294 10.07 18.71 -12.74
N THR A 295 10.78 19.31 -13.70
CA THR A 295 10.58 19.02 -15.11
C THR A 295 11.79 18.31 -15.70
N VAL A 296 11.52 17.40 -16.63
CA VAL A 296 12.54 16.83 -17.52
C VAL A 296 12.89 17.82 -18.65
N GLU A 297 13.90 17.52 -19.46
CA GLU A 297 14.44 18.44 -20.47
C GLU A 297 13.40 19.00 -21.46
N ASP A 298 12.33 18.25 -21.76
CA ASP A 298 11.27 18.68 -22.67
C ASP A 298 10.19 19.57 -22.03
N GLY A 299 10.27 19.81 -20.72
CA GLY A 299 9.35 20.64 -19.94
C GLY A 299 8.19 19.88 -19.28
N THR A 300 8.06 18.57 -19.51
CA THR A 300 7.06 17.71 -18.84
C THR A 300 7.41 17.54 -17.37
N THR A 301 6.43 17.59 -16.46
CA THR A 301 6.68 17.34 -15.03
C THR A 301 6.84 15.84 -14.74
N TYR A 302 7.53 15.49 -13.65
CA TYR A 302 7.62 14.08 -13.23
C TYR A 302 6.24 13.48 -12.89
N LEU A 303 5.32 14.28 -12.33
CA LEU A 303 3.93 13.92 -12.14
C LEU A 303 3.23 13.60 -13.48
N ASP A 304 3.39 14.45 -14.49
CA ASP A 304 2.80 14.22 -15.82
C ASP A 304 3.35 12.95 -16.48
N LEU A 305 4.64 12.64 -16.30
CA LEU A 305 5.21 11.38 -16.79
C LEU A 305 4.49 10.16 -16.17
N THR A 306 4.19 10.22 -14.88
CA THR A 306 3.44 9.17 -14.18
C THR A 306 2.00 9.09 -14.70
N LEU A 307 1.28 10.22 -14.75
CA LEU A 307 -0.12 10.28 -15.23
C LEU A 307 -0.25 9.74 -16.65
N ASN A 308 0.62 10.17 -17.56
CA ASN A 308 0.62 9.70 -18.95
C ASN A 308 0.66 8.17 -19.08
N VAL A 309 1.40 7.48 -18.19
CA VAL A 309 1.45 6.01 -18.19
C VAL A 309 0.21 5.42 -17.55
N VAL A 310 -0.25 5.98 -16.43
CA VAL A 310 -1.47 5.57 -15.73
C VAL A 310 -2.68 5.62 -16.66
N ASP A 311 -2.84 6.68 -17.46
CA ASP A 311 -3.96 6.87 -18.39
C ASP A 311 -3.99 5.86 -19.53
N GLN A 312 -2.83 5.30 -19.89
CA GLN A 312 -2.69 4.31 -20.95
C GLN A 312 -2.93 2.87 -20.47
N LEU A 313 -3.13 2.65 -19.16
CA LEU A 313 -3.38 1.32 -18.61
C LEU A 313 -4.75 0.78 -19.11
N PRO A 314 -4.84 -0.52 -19.44
CA PRO A 314 -6.07 -1.11 -19.98
C PRO A 314 -7.11 -1.44 -18.88
N ILE A 315 -7.03 -0.78 -17.72
CA ILE A 315 -7.88 -1.04 -16.54
C ILE A 315 -9.08 -0.09 -16.45
N TRP A 316 -9.13 0.94 -17.29
CA TRP A 316 -10.14 1.98 -17.20
C TRP A 316 -11.46 1.63 -17.89
N SER A 317 -11.48 0.52 -18.64
CA SER A 317 -12.69 -0.04 -19.23
C SER A 317 -13.09 -1.31 -18.51
N ILE A 318 -14.25 -1.31 -17.87
CA ILE A 318 -14.87 -2.54 -17.36
C ILE A 318 -15.35 -3.34 -18.58
N GLU A 319 -14.78 -4.52 -18.80
CA GLU A 319 -15.38 -5.47 -19.73
C GLU A 319 -16.66 -6.03 -19.08
N ASP A 320 -17.83 -5.69 -19.63
CA ASP A 320 -19.09 -6.33 -19.25
C ASP A 320 -18.97 -7.83 -19.52
N SER A 321 -18.92 -8.64 -18.47
CA SER A 321 -18.82 -10.10 -18.56
C SER A 321 -20.12 -10.78 -19.03
N ASN A 322 -20.94 -10.10 -19.85
CA ASN A 322 -22.20 -10.61 -20.38
C ASN A 322 -22.05 -11.38 -21.71
N ASP A 323 -20.84 -11.62 -22.18
CA ASP A 323 -20.56 -12.41 -23.39
C ASP A 323 -19.81 -13.72 -23.09
N ILE A 324 -20.38 -14.62 -22.25
CA ILE A 324 -20.12 -16.08 -22.31
C ILE A 324 -21.42 -16.85 -22.08
#